data_AF-A0A968TIC8-F1
#
_entry.id   AF-A0A968TIC8-F1
#
_cell.length_a   1.000
_cell.length_b   1.000
_cell.length_c   1.000
_cell.angle_alpha   90.00
_cell.angle_beta   90.00
_cell.angle_gamma   90.00
#
_symmetry.space_group_name_H-M   'P 1'
#
loop_
_entity.id
_entity.type
_entity.pdbx_description
1 polymer ?
#
loop_
_entity_poly.entity_id
_entity_poly.type
_entity_poly.pdbx_seq_one_letter_code
_entity_poly.pdbx_strand_id
1 'polypeptide(L)'
;MSEEMKQPFVSFKSGELITAEGFNGLQVLIKDYINKLIAHIKEELDVFKSKPVDAAKFGGKTPEEWTKANDERYVQRSELKNGWGEYRRYFKQIAAPATYPILIEHNLGRYPMVNVFELTQLLSAGKEKLLSEDTNIEAKFVVYYAGRRDLIADEFKSQGSDNIFWGDKLEFILDQLGMSVTPTQYFDDVLNDLWGKMFDPGLDQDNFRRKAYGHSRYIQNELLGKNRTVEELKKGGLWDDLRVAIKPKMIPVSLDARNGNGGKTLEVSHLSQNTLEIDSKTEPMDLMVLLRT
;
A
#
# COMPACT_ATOMS: atom_id res chain seq x y z
N MET A 1 -43.92 -9.67 -25.92
CA MET A 1 -44.14 -10.68 -26.99
C MET A 1 -45.40 -11.46 -26.63
N SER A 2 -46.53 -11.05 -27.20
CA SER A 2 -47.86 -11.61 -26.95
C SER A 2 -47.96 -13.07 -27.46
N GLU A 3 -48.74 -13.89 -26.76
CA GLU A 3 -48.93 -15.34 -26.98
C GLU A 3 -49.50 -15.74 -28.36
N GLU A 4 -49.83 -14.78 -29.23
CA GLU A 4 -50.30 -15.04 -30.61
C GLU A 4 -49.23 -15.69 -31.51
N MET A 5 -47.95 -15.70 -31.09
CA MET A 5 -46.82 -16.19 -31.89
C MET A 5 -46.70 -17.72 -32.05
N LYS A 6 -47.61 -18.52 -31.49
CA LYS A 6 -47.48 -20.00 -31.52
C LYS A 6 -48.49 -20.72 -32.40
N GLN A 7 -49.43 -20.02 -33.05
CA GLN A 7 -50.42 -20.69 -33.91
C GLN A 7 -50.01 -20.64 -35.39
N PRO A 8 -50.07 -21.76 -36.12
CA PRO A 8 -49.77 -21.80 -37.55
C PRO A 8 -50.81 -20.98 -38.35
N PHE A 9 -50.36 -20.20 -39.34
CA PHE A 9 -51.23 -19.36 -40.20
C PHE A 9 -52.33 -20.16 -40.89
N VAL A 10 -52.05 -21.42 -41.25
CA VAL A 10 -53.02 -22.41 -41.71
C VAL A 10 -52.60 -23.76 -41.13
N SER A 11 -53.54 -24.52 -40.59
CA SER A 11 -53.31 -25.88 -40.10
C SER A 11 -53.81 -26.89 -41.14
N PHE A 12 -52.94 -27.80 -41.57
CA PHE A 12 -53.29 -28.90 -42.47
C PHE A 12 -53.33 -30.21 -41.70
N LYS A 13 -54.36 -31.03 -41.96
CA LYS A 13 -54.45 -32.38 -41.39
C LYS A 13 -53.68 -33.37 -42.24
N SER A 14 -53.14 -34.41 -41.61
CA SER A 14 -52.45 -35.49 -42.32
C SER A 14 -53.40 -36.16 -43.33
N GLY A 15 -53.04 -36.17 -44.61
CA GLY A 15 -53.85 -36.71 -45.70
C GLY A 15 -54.65 -35.68 -46.50
N GLU A 16 -54.67 -34.41 -46.11
CA GLU A 16 -55.23 -33.34 -46.95
C GLU A 16 -54.31 -33.01 -48.14
N LEU A 17 -54.92 -32.89 -49.32
CA LEU A 17 -54.24 -32.42 -50.52
C LEU A 17 -54.00 -30.91 -50.38
N ILE A 18 -52.73 -30.52 -50.26
CA ILE A 18 -52.36 -29.12 -50.21
C ILE A 18 -52.47 -28.53 -51.62
N THR A 19 -53.50 -27.71 -51.86
CA THR A 19 -53.75 -27.11 -53.16
C THR A 19 -52.89 -25.85 -53.38
N ALA A 20 -52.65 -25.51 -54.65
CA ALA A 20 -51.95 -24.28 -55.01
C ALA A 20 -52.69 -23.02 -54.50
N GLU A 21 -54.02 -23.07 -54.46
CA GLU A 21 -54.88 -22.01 -53.90
C GLU A 21 -54.66 -21.84 -52.39
N GLY A 22 -54.52 -22.94 -51.65
CA GLY A 22 -54.21 -22.92 -50.21
C GLY A 22 -52.85 -22.28 -49.91
N PHE A 23 -51.83 -22.56 -50.74
CA PHE A 23 -50.53 -21.91 -50.64
C PHE A 23 -50.58 -20.41 -51.00
N ASN A 24 -51.35 -20.03 -52.02
CA ASN A 24 -51.51 -18.63 -52.37
C ASN A 24 -52.20 -17.85 -51.22
N GLY A 25 -53.22 -18.44 -50.60
CA GLY A 25 -53.86 -17.86 -49.41
C GLY A 25 -52.90 -17.70 -48.23
N LEU A 26 -52.08 -18.72 -47.95
CA LEU A 26 -51.02 -18.66 -46.92
C LEU A 26 -50.03 -17.51 -47.21
N GLN A 27 -49.59 -17.36 -48.46
CA GLN A 27 -48.66 -16.30 -48.84
C GLN A 27 -49.25 -14.90 -48.63
N VAL A 28 -50.54 -14.71 -48.88
CA VAL A 28 -51.24 -13.43 -48.60
C VAL A 28 -51.26 -13.16 -47.09
N LEU A 29 -51.62 -14.16 -46.27
CA LEU A 29 -51.64 -14.02 -44.81
C LEU A 29 -50.27 -13.67 -44.22
N ILE A 30 -49.20 -14.29 -44.73
CA ILE A 30 -47.83 -13.99 -44.31
C ILE A 30 -47.45 -12.56 -44.70
N LYS A 31 -47.78 -12.12 -45.92
CA LYS A 31 -47.50 -10.74 -46.37
C LYS A 31 -48.21 -9.71 -45.50
N ASP A 32 -49.48 -9.92 -45.19
CA ASP A 32 -50.27 -9.02 -44.34
C ASP A 32 -49.70 -8.97 -42.91
N TYR A 33 -49.26 -10.10 -42.37
CA TYR A 33 -48.62 -10.17 -41.07
C TYR A 33 -47.28 -9.40 -41.03
N ILE A 34 -46.44 -9.59 -42.04
CA ILE A 34 -45.18 -8.84 -42.17
C ILE A 34 -45.45 -7.34 -42.28
N ASN A 35 -46.46 -6.93 -43.05
CA ASN A 35 -46.83 -5.53 -43.17
C ASN A 35 -47.29 -4.93 -41.82
N LYS A 36 -48.05 -5.68 -41.03
CA LYS A 36 -48.45 -5.27 -39.66
C LYS A 36 -47.23 -5.13 -38.73
N LEU A 37 -46.29 -6.07 -38.78
CA LEU A 37 -45.04 -5.97 -38.00
C LEU A 37 -44.20 -4.76 -38.41
N ILE A 38 -44.07 -4.50 -39.71
CA ILE A 38 -43.35 -3.33 -40.22
C ILE A 38 -44.02 -2.03 -39.75
N ALA A 39 -45.35 -1.96 -39.79
CA ALA A 39 -46.09 -0.79 -39.31
C ALA A 39 -45.87 -0.56 -37.80
N HIS A 40 -45.97 -1.63 -37.00
CA HIS A 40 -45.73 -1.56 -35.57
C HIS A 40 -44.30 -1.12 -35.22
N ILE A 41 -43.29 -1.70 -35.90
CA ILE A 41 -41.89 -1.31 -35.72
C ILE A 41 -41.67 0.15 -36.14
N LYS A 42 -42.30 0.62 -37.22
CA LYS A 42 -42.22 2.03 -37.64
C LYS A 42 -42.80 2.95 -36.59
N GLU A 43 -43.96 2.62 -36.02
CA GLU A 43 -44.57 3.39 -34.93
C GLU A 43 -43.66 3.42 -33.69
N GLU A 44 -43.11 2.28 -33.27
CA GLU A 44 -42.16 2.23 -32.14
C GLU A 44 -40.88 3.05 -32.41
N LEU A 45 -40.37 2.99 -33.64
CA LEU A 45 -39.18 3.73 -34.06
C LEU A 45 -39.45 5.25 -34.10
N ASP A 46 -40.62 5.68 -34.56
CA ASP A 46 -41.01 7.09 -34.60
C ASP A 46 -41.30 7.62 -33.18
N VAL A 47 -41.86 6.79 -32.29
CA VAL A 47 -41.97 7.10 -30.86
C VAL A 47 -40.59 7.20 -30.20
N PHE A 48 -39.62 6.37 -30.60
CA PHE A 48 -38.25 6.45 -30.10
C PHE A 48 -37.52 7.70 -30.60
N LYS A 49 -37.66 8.04 -31.89
CA LYS A 49 -37.08 9.25 -32.51
C LYS A 49 -37.68 10.56 -32.01
N SER A 50 -38.95 10.55 -31.62
CA SER A 50 -39.63 11.74 -31.09
C SER A 50 -39.31 12.01 -29.61
N LYS A 51 -38.75 11.03 -28.89
CA LYS A 51 -38.13 11.30 -27.58
C LYS A 51 -36.80 12.01 -27.83
N PRO A 52 -36.54 13.17 -27.20
CA PRO A 52 -35.22 13.79 -27.26
C PRO A 52 -34.25 12.82 -26.57
N VAL A 53 -33.55 12.01 -27.36
CA VAL A 53 -32.40 11.28 -26.87
C VAL A 53 -31.42 12.35 -26.44
N ASP A 54 -30.98 12.24 -25.20
CA ASP A 54 -30.18 13.18 -24.41
C ASP A 54 -28.83 13.43 -25.10
N ALA A 55 -28.82 14.12 -26.25
CA ALA A 55 -27.63 14.28 -27.10
C ALA A 55 -26.53 15.06 -26.39
N ALA A 56 -26.92 15.86 -25.40
CA ALA A 56 -26.03 16.59 -24.51
C ALA A 56 -25.54 15.76 -23.30
N LYS A 57 -26.15 14.59 -23.01
CA LYS A 57 -25.82 13.75 -21.84
C LYS A 57 -25.73 12.27 -22.19
N PHE A 58 -24.55 11.70 -22.01
CA PHE A 58 -24.37 10.25 -22.12
C PHE A 58 -24.69 9.60 -20.76
N GLY A 59 -25.77 8.80 -20.71
CA GLY A 59 -26.17 8.12 -19.48
C GLY A 59 -26.61 9.07 -18.35
N GLY A 60 -27.20 10.22 -18.70
CA GLY A 60 -27.67 11.23 -17.75
C GLY A 60 -26.60 12.19 -17.24
N LYS A 61 -25.35 12.09 -17.72
CA LYS A 61 -24.24 13.01 -17.41
C LYS A 61 -23.70 13.70 -18.66
N THR A 62 -23.34 14.98 -18.54
CA THR A 62 -22.67 15.71 -19.63
C THR A 62 -21.24 15.21 -19.84
N PRO A 63 -20.61 15.48 -20.99
CA PRO A 63 -19.18 15.21 -21.19
C PRO A 63 -18.30 15.84 -20.11
N GLU A 64 -18.61 17.06 -19.67
CA GLU A 64 -17.88 17.77 -18.60
C GLU A 64 -18.02 17.06 -17.25
N GLU A 65 -19.22 16.55 -16.93
CA GLU A 65 -19.46 15.77 -15.70
C GLU A 65 -18.76 14.42 -15.74
N TRP A 66 -18.66 13.80 -16.92
CA TRP A 66 -17.85 12.59 -17.12
C TRP A 66 -16.36 12.88 -16.99
N THR A 67 -15.86 13.95 -17.60
CA THR A 67 -14.47 14.39 -17.47
C THR A 67 -14.16 14.68 -16.02
N LYS A 68 -15.00 15.44 -15.30
CA LYS A 68 -14.81 15.70 -13.87
C LYS A 68 -14.84 14.42 -13.03
N ALA A 69 -15.77 13.51 -13.27
CA ALA A 69 -15.85 12.24 -12.51
C ALA A 69 -14.66 11.31 -12.81
N ASN A 70 -14.17 11.31 -14.05
CA ASN A 70 -12.97 10.57 -14.43
C ASN A 70 -11.72 11.25 -13.91
N ASP A 71 -11.66 12.58 -13.91
CA ASP A 71 -10.56 13.35 -13.35
C ASP A 71 -10.50 13.16 -11.83
N GLU A 72 -11.63 13.18 -11.14
CA GLU A 72 -11.69 12.81 -9.71
C GLU A 72 -11.20 11.37 -9.45
N ARG A 73 -11.35 10.47 -10.42
CA ARG A 73 -10.93 9.07 -10.33
C ARG A 73 -9.48 8.82 -10.76
N TYR A 74 -8.93 9.63 -11.66
CA TYR A 74 -7.66 9.36 -12.34
C TYR A 74 -6.64 10.51 -12.28
N VAL A 75 -7.06 11.75 -11.99
CA VAL A 75 -6.12 12.84 -11.70
C VAL A 75 -5.46 12.52 -10.38
N GLN A 76 -4.18 12.17 -10.47
CA GLN A 76 -3.25 12.17 -9.36
C GLN A 76 -3.29 13.58 -8.74
N ARG A 77 -4.05 13.76 -7.65
CA ARG A 77 -4.04 15.01 -6.91
C ARG A 77 -2.61 15.21 -6.38
N SER A 78 -1.83 15.99 -7.12
CA SER A 78 -0.53 16.51 -6.71
C SER A 78 -0.65 17.41 -5.48
N GLU A 79 -1.87 17.82 -5.14
CA GLU A 79 -2.20 18.67 -4.01
C GLU A 79 -2.58 17.82 -2.79
N LEU A 80 -1.58 17.19 -2.19
CA LEU A 80 -1.68 16.77 -0.80
C LEU A 80 -1.81 18.05 0.04
N LYS A 81 -2.90 18.17 0.81
CA LYS A 81 -3.22 19.34 1.67
C LYS A 81 -2.09 19.74 2.62
N ASN A 82 -1.13 18.85 2.88
CA ASN A 82 -0.06 19.05 3.86
C ASN A 82 1.36 19.13 3.27
N GLY A 83 1.52 19.30 1.96
CA GLY A 83 2.77 19.83 1.39
C GLY A 83 4.04 18.98 1.54
N TRP A 84 3.94 17.66 1.69
CA TRP A 84 5.08 16.75 1.58
C TRP A 84 4.69 15.62 0.64
N GLY A 85 5.53 15.32 -0.37
CA GLY A 85 5.46 14.04 -1.05
C GLY A 85 5.63 12.96 0.02
N GLU A 86 4.54 12.30 0.41
CA GLU A 86 4.49 11.45 1.59
C GLU A 86 5.42 10.25 1.39
N TYR A 87 6.59 10.31 2.03
CA TYR A 87 7.45 9.16 2.21
C TYR A 87 6.90 8.34 3.39
N ARG A 88 6.42 7.13 3.11
CA ARG A 88 5.99 6.19 4.17
C ARG A 88 6.98 5.05 4.28
N ARG A 89 7.40 4.75 5.50
CA ARG A 89 8.34 3.66 5.82
C ARG A 89 7.59 2.51 6.48
N TYR A 90 7.80 1.32 5.96
CA TYR A 90 7.30 0.07 6.52
C TYR A 90 8.49 -0.83 6.83
N PHE A 91 8.45 -1.51 7.97
CA PHE A 91 9.51 -2.43 8.39
C PHE A 91 8.94 -3.84 8.41
N LYS A 92 9.45 -4.71 7.55
CA LYS A 92 8.88 -6.03 7.30
C LYS A 92 9.94 -7.11 7.38
N GLN A 93 9.57 -8.31 7.77
CA GLN A 93 10.47 -9.45 7.87
C GLN A 93 9.94 -10.59 7.01
N ILE A 94 10.75 -11.00 6.04
CA ILE A 94 10.51 -12.22 5.29
C ILE A 94 11.08 -13.37 6.12
N ALA A 95 10.19 -14.16 6.73
CA ALA A 95 10.56 -15.39 7.41
C ALA A 95 10.87 -16.51 6.40
N ALA A 96 11.81 -17.40 6.74
CA ALA A 96 12.09 -18.59 5.96
C ALA A 96 11.45 -19.84 6.61
N PRO A 97 10.87 -20.76 5.82
CA PRO A 97 10.61 -20.63 4.38
C PRO A 97 9.55 -19.55 4.09
N ALA A 98 9.75 -18.78 3.02
CA ALA A 98 8.82 -17.74 2.56
C ALA A 98 7.50 -18.41 2.16
N THR A 99 6.62 -18.62 3.14
CA THR A 99 5.39 -19.39 2.94
C THR A 99 4.29 -18.49 2.39
N TYR A 100 4.41 -17.17 2.61
CA TYR A 100 3.46 -16.15 2.17
C TYR A 100 4.18 -14.86 1.79
N PRO A 101 3.71 -14.14 0.76
CA PRO A 101 4.25 -12.83 0.41
C PRO A 101 3.88 -11.79 1.47
N ILE A 102 4.70 -10.74 1.60
CA ILE A 102 4.39 -9.62 2.50
C ILE A 102 3.36 -8.72 1.84
N LEU A 103 2.27 -8.44 2.54
CA LEU A 103 1.29 -7.43 2.14
C LEU A 103 1.52 -6.13 2.91
N ILE A 104 1.47 -5.02 2.19
CA ILE A 104 1.54 -3.65 2.73
C ILE A 104 0.31 -2.88 2.27
N GLU A 105 -0.60 -2.62 3.21
CA GLU A 105 -1.74 -1.74 3.02
C GLU A 105 -1.33 -0.29 3.34
N HIS A 106 -1.17 0.50 2.29
CA HIS A 106 -0.66 1.86 2.40
C HIS A 106 -1.74 2.93 2.25
N ASN A 107 -2.92 2.61 1.71
CA ASN A 107 -4.06 3.54 1.63
C ASN A 107 -3.72 4.91 1.02
N LEU A 108 -2.84 4.95 0.00
CA LEU A 108 -2.40 6.19 -0.64
C LEU A 108 -3.33 6.65 -1.78
N GLY A 109 -4.25 5.79 -2.23
CA GLY A 109 -5.15 6.05 -3.35
C GLY A 109 -4.45 6.13 -4.71
N ARG A 110 -3.19 5.69 -4.81
CA ARG A 110 -2.37 5.70 -6.04
C ARG A 110 -1.21 4.73 -5.92
N TYR A 111 -0.66 4.32 -7.06
CA TYR A 111 0.52 3.45 -7.11
C TYR A 111 1.79 4.23 -6.71
N PRO A 112 2.40 3.95 -5.54
CA PRO A 112 3.62 4.64 -5.12
C PRO A 112 4.84 4.12 -5.88
N MET A 113 5.89 4.94 -5.96
CA MET A 113 7.23 4.42 -6.25
C MET A 113 7.74 3.66 -5.01
N VAL A 114 8.20 2.44 -5.21
CA VAL A 114 8.65 1.56 -4.13
C VAL A 114 10.16 1.39 -4.16
N ASN A 115 10.82 1.75 -3.06
CA ASN A 115 12.23 1.42 -2.83
C ASN A 115 12.31 0.43 -1.68
N VAL A 116 13.00 -0.70 -1.90
CA VAL A 116 13.18 -1.74 -0.89
C VAL A 116 14.64 -1.78 -0.45
N PHE A 117 14.85 -1.86 0.87
CA PHE A 117 16.17 -1.88 1.49
C PHE A 117 16.27 -3.08 2.43
N GLU A 118 17.39 -3.80 2.39
CA GLU A 118 17.77 -4.77 3.41
C GLU A 118 18.27 -4.03 4.65
N LEU A 119 17.74 -4.39 5.81
CA LEU A 119 18.23 -3.92 7.10
C LEU A 119 19.44 -4.76 7.51
N THR A 120 20.58 -4.10 7.52
CA THR A 120 21.87 -4.70 7.90
C THR A 120 22.22 -4.36 9.34
N GLN A 121 23.11 -5.15 9.93
CA GLN A 121 23.62 -4.92 11.28
C GLN A 121 24.31 -3.56 11.38
N LEU A 122 24.03 -2.83 12.47
CA LEU A 122 24.57 -1.49 12.69
C LEU A 122 26.05 -1.51 13.06
N LEU A 123 26.45 -2.41 13.94
CA LEU A 123 27.80 -2.50 14.49
C LEU A 123 28.53 -3.78 14.04
N SER A 124 29.85 -3.69 13.88
CA SER A 124 30.69 -4.86 13.60
C SER A 124 31.15 -5.56 14.89
N ALA A 125 31.55 -6.83 14.76
CA ALA A 125 32.13 -7.62 15.85
C ALA A 125 33.23 -6.84 16.60
N GLY A 126 33.16 -6.84 17.93
CA GLY A 126 34.10 -6.12 18.80
C GLY A 126 33.62 -4.76 19.33
N LYS A 127 32.50 -4.21 18.83
CA LYS A 127 31.88 -2.97 19.34
C LYS A 127 30.66 -3.19 20.26
N GLU A 128 30.45 -4.44 20.67
CA GLU A 128 29.35 -4.86 21.56
C GLU A 128 29.29 -4.06 22.86
N LYS A 129 30.46 -3.67 23.40
CA LYS A 129 30.59 -2.94 24.66
C LYS A 129 29.94 -1.54 24.65
N LEU A 130 29.60 -1.02 23.47
CA LEU A 130 28.92 0.28 23.29
C LEU A 130 27.39 0.16 23.50
N LEU A 131 26.86 -1.04 23.34
CA LEU A 131 25.44 -1.36 23.50
C LEU A 131 25.11 -1.66 24.96
N SER A 132 23.83 -1.57 25.34
CA SER A 132 23.38 -2.04 26.64
C SER A 132 23.53 -3.56 26.76
N GLU A 133 23.62 -4.08 28.00
CA GLU A 133 23.82 -5.52 28.26
C GLU A 133 22.69 -6.38 27.69
N ASP A 134 21.49 -5.80 27.55
CA ASP A 134 20.31 -6.45 26.98
C ASP A 134 20.22 -6.34 25.45
N THR A 135 21.07 -5.52 24.83
CA THR A 135 21.04 -5.28 23.38
C THR A 135 22.00 -6.22 22.66
N ASN A 136 21.50 -6.95 21.67
CA ASN A 136 22.31 -7.86 20.88
C ASN A 136 23.18 -7.10 19.85
N ILE A 137 24.35 -7.63 19.51
CA ILE A 137 25.17 -7.08 18.43
C ILE A 137 24.44 -7.08 17.09
N GLU A 138 23.54 -8.05 16.87
CA GLU A 138 22.70 -8.18 15.67
C GLU A 138 21.59 -7.12 15.58
N ALA A 139 21.52 -6.18 16.53
CA ALA A 139 20.54 -5.10 16.51
C ALA A 139 20.62 -4.27 15.22
N LYS A 140 19.46 -4.12 14.58
CA LYS A 140 19.22 -3.37 13.36
C LYS A 140 18.63 -1.99 13.64
N PHE A 141 18.03 -1.83 14.82
CA PHE A 141 17.49 -0.60 15.35
C PHE A 141 18.16 -0.29 16.69
N VAL A 142 18.82 0.85 16.82
CA VAL A 142 19.45 1.25 18.09
C VAL A 142 19.06 2.67 18.44
N VAL A 143 18.47 2.84 19.62
CA VAL A 143 18.25 4.16 20.21
C VAL A 143 19.52 4.62 20.91
N TYR A 144 19.96 5.83 20.61
CA TYR A 144 21.14 6.42 21.22
C TYR A 144 21.02 7.93 21.41
N TYR A 145 21.93 8.50 22.19
CA TYR A 145 21.99 9.93 22.43
C TYR A 145 23.05 10.58 21.55
N ALA A 146 22.65 11.53 20.70
CA ALA A 146 23.52 12.20 19.73
C ALA A 146 24.40 13.31 20.34
N GLY A 147 25.01 13.02 21.48
CA GLY A 147 25.94 13.93 22.14
C GLY A 147 27.24 13.23 22.49
N ARG A 148 28.30 14.02 22.74
CA ARG A 148 29.67 13.52 23.04
C ARG A 148 29.80 12.65 24.30
N ARG A 149 28.70 12.43 25.03
CA ARG A 149 28.65 11.58 26.23
C ARG A 149 28.32 10.13 25.90
N ASP A 150 27.76 9.88 24.71
CA ASP A 150 27.45 8.53 24.26
C ASP A 150 28.53 8.05 23.28
N LEU A 151 29.22 6.98 23.63
CA LEU A 151 30.32 6.44 22.83
C LEU A 151 29.84 5.90 21.48
N ILE A 152 28.58 5.47 21.38
CA ILE A 152 28.02 5.03 20.10
C ILE A 152 27.78 6.20 19.14
N ALA A 153 27.62 7.42 19.66
CA ALA A 153 27.42 8.59 18.82
C ALA A 153 28.67 8.88 17.98
N ASP A 154 29.87 8.60 18.49
CA ASP A 154 31.12 8.75 17.75
C ASP A 154 31.22 7.76 16.58
N GLU A 155 30.68 6.54 16.74
CA GLU A 155 30.57 5.55 15.68
C GLU A 155 29.54 5.92 14.61
N PHE A 156 28.47 6.59 15.04
CA PHE A 156 27.37 7.03 14.19
C PHE A 156 27.53 8.47 13.71
N LYS A 157 28.72 9.05 13.86
CA LYS A 157 29.03 10.39 13.38
C LYS A 157 29.69 10.34 12.02
N SER A 158 29.26 11.20 11.09
CA SER A 158 29.95 11.38 9.82
C SER A 158 31.35 11.96 10.04
N GLN A 159 32.35 11.45 9.32
CA GLN A 159 33.73 11.97 9.36
C GLN A 159 33.92 13.30 8.59
N GLY A 160 32.84 13.96 8.16
CA GLY A 160 32.87 15.22 7.42
C GLY A 160 33.07 16.46 8.30
N SER A 161 33.17 17.64 7.67
CA SER A 161 33.28 18.94 8.35
C SER A 161 32.05 19.30 9.18
N ASP A 162 30.88 18.85 8.72
CA ASP A 162 29.62 18.97 9.45
C ASP A 162 29.45 17.71 10.31
N ASN A 163 29.31 17.92 11.62
CA ASN A 163 29.08 16.85 12.59
C ASN A 163 27.64 16.32 12.44
N ILE A 164 27.38 15.51 11.41
CA ILE A 164 26.07 14.90 11.19
C ILE A 164 26.04 13.56 11.91
N PHE A 165 25.06 13.41 12.80
CA PHE A 165 24.77 12.17 13.49
C PHE A 165 23.79 11.32 12.68
N TRP A 166 24.09 10.04 12.54
CA TRP A 166 23.34 9.10 11.74
C TRP A 166 22.08 8.62 12.45
N GLY A 167 20.96 8.56 11.73
CA GLY A 167 19.68 8.13 12.26
C GLY A 167 18.75 9.31 12.47
N ASP A 168 17.47 8.98 12.55
CA ASP A 168 16.41 9.98 12.68
C ASP A 168 16.23 10.37 14.13
N LYS A 169 15.73 11.59 14.36
CA LYS A 169 15.30 12.00 15.69
C LYS A 169 14.20 11.06 16.19
N LEU A 170 14.26 10.70 17.47
CA LEU A 170 13.27 9.82 18.09
C LEU A 170 11.86 10.39 17.92
N GLU A 171 11.69 11.69 18.13
CA GLU A 171 10.40 12.39 17.96
C GLU A 171 9.82 12.21 16.55
N PHE A 172 10.66 12.21 15.52
CA PHE A 172 10.22 12.00 14.14
C PHE A 172 9.71 10.57 13.91
N ILE A 173 10.38 9.56 14.48
CA ILE A 173 9.93 8.17 14.39
C ILE A 173 8.60 7.98 15.13
N LEU A 174 8.45 8.59 16.30
CA LEU A 174 7.22 8.52 17.10
C LEU A 174 6.05 9.15 16.34
N ASP A 175 6.25 10.32 15.72
CA ASP A 175 5.24 10.99 14.90
C ASP A 175 4.83 10.13 13.69
N GLN A 176 5.80 9.51 13.01
CA GLN A 176 5.53 8.58 11.90
C GLN A 176 4.67 7.38 12.30
N LEU A 177 4.79 6.93 13.55
CA LEU A 177 3.99 5.83 14.11
C LEU A 177 2.68 6.32 14.74
N GLY A 178 2.38 7.63 14.67
CA GLY A 178 1.21 8.24 15.29
C GLY A 178 1.21 8.17 16.81
N MET A 179 2.40 8.11 17.43
CA MET A 179 2.55 8.00 18.87
C MET A 179 2.63 9.37 19.53
N SER A 180 1.68 9.66 20.42
CA SER A 180 1.68 10.87 21.24
C SER A 180 2.30 10.61 22.61
N VAL A 181 3.43 11.25 22.90
CA VAL A 181 4.12 11.11 24.19
C VAL A 181 3.60 12.13 25.20
N THR A 182 3.33 11.69 26.43
CA THR A 182 2.91 12.60 27.52
C THR A 182 4.10 13.05 28.38
N PRO A 183 4.09 14.28 28.93
CA PRO A 183 5.21 14.79 29.73
C PRO A 183 5.52 13.95 30.98
N THR A 184 4.50 13.34 31.58
CA THR A 184 4.60 12.51 32.79
C THR A 184 5.03 11.07 32.52
N GLN A 185 5.07 10.66 31.25
CA GLN A 185 5.47 9.29 30.88
C GLN A 185 6.96 9.07 31.13
N TYR A 186 7.31 7.91 31.65
CA TYR A 186 8.72 7.53 31.78
C TYR A 186 9.30 7.18 30.43
N PHE A 187 10.60 7.45 30.26
CA PHE A 187 11.27 7.15 28.99
C PHE A 187 11.27 5.65 28.66
N ASP A 188 11.32 4.78 29.67
CA ASP A 188 11.24 3.34 29.49
C ASP A 188 9.90 2.91 28.85
N ASP A 189 8.79 3.48 29.34
CA ASP A 189 7.46 3.25 28.76
C ASP A 189 7.40 3.69 27.29
N VAL A 190 8.00 4.85 26.97
CA VAL A 190 8.07 5.33 25.58
C VAL A 190 8.83 4.36 24.67
N LEU A 191 9.95 3.81 25.14
CA LEU A 191 10.72 2.83 24.38
C LEU A 191 9.96 1.51 24.22
N ASN A 192 9.31 1.04 25.28
CA ASN A 192 8.49 -0.17 25.24
C ASN A 192 7.31 0.00 24.27
N ASP A 193 6.63 1.15 24.30
CA ASP A 193 5.55 1.47 23.37
C ASP A 193 6.07 1.58 21.93
N LEU A 194 7.26 2.15 21.72
CA LEU A 194 7.88 2.27 20.41
C LEU A 194 8.15 0.89 19.81
N TRP A 195 8.81 0.03 20.57
CA TRP A 195 9.10 -1.34 20.12
C TRP A 195 7.84 -2.16 19.98
N GLY A 196 6.85 -1.93 20.85
CA GLY A 196 5.54 -2.55 20.72
C GLY A 196 4.84 -2.12 19.42
N LYS A 197 4.84 -0.83 19.09
CA LYS A 197 4.24 -0.33 17.85
C LYS A 197 4.98 -0.79 16.60
N MET A 198 6.30 -0.93 16.67
CA MET A 198 7.09 -1.40 15.54
C MET A 198 6.99 -2.92 15.35
N PHE A 199 6.87 -3.71 16.43
CA PHE A 199 7.18 -5.15 16.40
C PHE A 199 6.27 -6.07 17.25
N ASP A 200 5.18 -5.60 17.86
CA ASP A 200 4.24 -6.44 18.64
C ASP A 200 3.21 -7.14 17.73
N PRO A 201 2.82 -8.41 18.01
CA PRO A 201 2.14 -9.33 17.10
C PRO A 201 0.64 -9.06 16.89
N GLY A 202 0.19 -7.82 17.10
CA GLY A 202 -1.20 -7.38 16.89
C GLY A 202 -1.36 -6.29 15.82
N LEU A 203 -0.26 -5.84 15.22
CA LEU A 203 -0.25 -4.81 14.17
C LEU A 203 0.22 -5.42 12.85
N ASP A 204 -0.15 -4.75 11.76
CA ASP A 204 0.19 -5.10 10.37
C ASP A 204 1.71 -5.04 10.06
N GLN A 205 2.61 -5.29 11.02
CA GLN A 205 4.06 -5.35 10.87
C GLN A 205 4.57 -6.72 11.38
N ASP A 206 5.65 -7.22 10.78
CA ASP A 206 6.13 -8.58 11.06
C ASP A 206 6.82 -8.72 12.42
N ASN A 207 6.92 -9.97 12.89
CA ASN A 207 7.52 -10.38 14.15
C ASN A 207 9.05 -10.24 14.19
N PHE A 208 9.57 -9.02 14.22
CA PHE A 208 11.00 -8.82 14.49
C PHE A 208 11.36 -9.41 15.85
N ARG A 209 12.45 -10.18 15.89
CA ARG A 209 12.96 -10.76 17.15
C ARG A 209 13.37 -9.63 18.08
N ARG A 210 13.17 -9.79 19.40
CA ARG A 210 13.65 -8.84 20.42
C ARG A 210 15.14 -8.49 20.31
N LYS A 211 15.94 -9.38 19.72
CA LYS A 211 17.37 -9.16 19.43
C LYS A 211 17.64 -8.16 18.30
N ALA A 212 16.64 -7.81 17.49
CA ALA A 212 16.77 -6.93 16.34
C ALA A 212 16.74 -5.45 16.71
N TYR A 213 16.37 -5.10 17.95
CA TYR A 213 16.35 -3.73 18.43
C TYR A 213 16.96 -3.60 19.83
N GLY A 214 17.34 -2.38 20.20
CA GLY A 214 17.82 -2.05 21.53
C GLY A 214 18.33 -0.63 21.63
N HIS A 215 19.29 -0.40 22.51
CA HIS A 215 19.74 0.94 22.85
C HIS A 215 21.19 0.98 23.34
N SER A 216 21.77 2.18 23.34
CA SER A 216 23.14 2.38 23.80
C SER A 216 23.28 2.21 25.31
N ARG A 217 24.52 1.96 25.76
CA ARG A 217 24.81 1.90 27.20
C ARG A 217 24.54 3.21 27.92
N TYR A 218 24.71 4.35 27.24
CA TYR A 218 24.37 5.66 27.81
C TYR A 218 22.87 5.75 28.11
N ILE A 219 22.02 5.33 27.16
CA ILE A 219 20.57 5.29 27.37
C ILE A 219 20.20 4.42 28.58
N GLN A 220 20.79 3.23 28.68
CA GLN A 220 20.55 2.33 29.81
C GLN A 220 20.89 2.98 31.16
N ASN A 221 22.07 3.59 31.27
CA ASN A 221 22.58 4.06 32.56
C ASN A 221 22.01 5.42 32.97
N GLU A 222 21.86 6.34 32.01
CA GLU A 222 21.59 7.75 32.30
C GLU A 222 20.12 8.14 32.15
N LEU A 223 19.37 7.42 31.33
CA LEU A 223 17.96 7.69 31.08
C LEU A 223 17.08 6.65 31.76
N LEU A 224 17.26 5.38 31.40
CA LEU A 224 16.45 4.28 31.94
C LEU A 224 16.77 4.01 33.41
N GLY A 225 18.05 3.87 33.77
CA GLY A 225 18.48 3.63 35.16
C GLY A 225 18.15 4.75 36.15
N LYS A 226 17.76 5.93 35.67
CA LYS A 226 17.35 7.09 36.50
C LYS A 226 15.84 7.35 36.46
N ASN A 227 15.05 6.52 35.78
CA ASN A 227 13.60 6.66 35.64
C ASN A 227 13.18 8.08 35.24
N ARG A 228 13.84 8.67 34.24
CA ARG A 228 13.53 10.04 33.83
C ARG A 228 12.21 10.11 33.09
N THR A 229 11.45 11.16 33.35
CA THR A 229 10.23 11.47 32.58
C THR A 229 10.57 12.23 31.30
N VAL A 230 9.65 12.20 30.34
CA VAL A 230 9.80 12.95 29.09
C VAL A 230 9.94 14.46 29.34
N GLU A 231 9.23 14.99 30.33
CA GLU A 231 9.36 16.40 30.72
C GLU A 231 10.78 16.75 31.18
N GLU A 232 11.40 15.89 32.00
CA GLU A 232 12.77 16.10 32.47
C GLU A 232 13.78 16.04 31.33
N LEU A 233 13.58 15.11 30.39
CA LEU A 233 14.42 14.99 29.19
C LEU A 233 14.30 16.22 28.29
N LYS A 234 13.09 16.75 28.11
CA LYS A 234 12.84 17.98 27.33
C LYS A 234 13.44 19.20 28.00
N LYS A 235 13.23 19.39 29.32
CA LYS A 235 13.84 20.50 30.07
C LYS A 235 15.37 20.47 30.06
N GLY A 236 15.95 19.26 30.06
CA GLY A 236 17.39 19.06 29.97
C GLY A 236 17.98 19.16 28.56
N GLY A 237 17.15 19.36 27.53
CA GLY A 237 17.58 19.36 26.12
C GLY A 237 18.04 17.99 25.61
N LEU A 238 17.86 16.91 26.39
CA LEU A 238 18.30 15.56 26.02
C LEU A 238 17.38 14.95 24.97
N TRP A 239 16.09 15.26 25.04
CA TRP A 239 15.06 14.71 24.17
C TRP A 239 15.35 14.96 22.68
N ASP A 240 15.80 16.18 22.34
CA ASP A 240 15.98 16.62 20.96
C ASP A 240 17.16 15.94 20.25
N ASP A 241 18.08 15.38 21.05
CA ASP A 241 19.28 14.67 20.61
C ASP A 241 19.12 13.14 20.65
N LEU A 242 17.96 12.62 21.09
CA LEU A 242 17.67 11.19 20.99
C LEU A 242 17.45 10.79 19.53
N ARG A 243 18.09 9.70 19.12
CA ARG A 243 18.05 9.21 17.75
C ARG A 243 17.82 7.71 17.66
N VAL A 244 17.23 7.29 16.54
CA VAL A 244 17.10 5.88 16.14
C VAL A 244 18.01 5.63 14.93
N ALA A 245 19.07 4.86 15.13
CA ALA A 245 19.97 4.44 14.06
C ALA A 245 19.40 3.24 13.30
N ILE A 246 19.45 3.32 11.96
CA ILE A 246 19.02 2.25 11.03
C ILE A 246 20.00 2.25 9.85
N LYS A 247 20.43 1.06 9.40
CA LYS A 247 21.34 0.88 8.25
C LYS A 247 20.67 0.19 7.07
N PRO A 248 20.01 0.96 6.20
CA PRO A 248 19.40 0.42 4.99
C PRO A 248 20.45 0.17 3.90
N LYS A 249 20.39 -0.99 3.26
CA LYS A 249 21.15 -1.33 2.06
C LYS A 249 20.17 -1.56 0.92
N MET A 250 20.23 -0.74 -0.12
CA MET A 250 19.27 -0.83 -1.23
C MET A 250 19.34 -2.20 -1.92
N ILE A 251 18.18 -2.81 -2.13
CA ILE A 251 18.03 -4.02 -2.94
C ILE A 251 17.41 -3.60 -4.28
N PRO A 252 17.98 -3.99 -5.42
CA PRO A 252 17.35 -3.75 -6.71
C PRO A 252 16.01 -4.50 -6.80
N VAL A 253 14.95 -3.77 -7.11
CA VAL A 253 13.62 -4.32 -7.41
C VAL A 253 13.60 -4.63 -8.92
N SER A 254 13.37 -5.88 -9.31
CA SER A 254 13.29 -6.26 -10.72
C SER A 254 11.84 -6.51 -11.13
N LEU A 255 11.43 -6.00 -12.29
CA LEU A 255 10.20 -6.38 -12.98
C LEU A 255 10.36 -7.69 -13.79
N ASP A 256 11.60 -8.11 -14.08
CA ASP A 256 11.94 -9.31 -14.83
C ASP A 256 13.08 -10.07 -14.14
N ALA A 257 12.73 -11.02 -13.27
CA ALA A 257 13.69 -11.88 -12.58
C ALA A 257 14.27 -12.98 -13.51
N ARG A 258 14.84 -12.60 -14.67
CA ARG A 258 15.52 -13.52 -15.60
C ARG A 258 17.03 -13.31 -15.74
N ASN A 259 17.61 -12.32 -15.08
CA ASN A 259 19.07 -12.13 -15.14
C ASN A 259 19.78 -12.88 -14.02
N GLY A 260 20.45 -13.97 -14.39
CA GLY A 260 21.19 -14.91 -13.54
C GLY A 260 22.48 -14.36 -12.92
N ASN A 261 22.50 -13.11 -12.48
CA ASN A 261 23.52 -12.63 -11.54
C ASN A 261 22.99 -12.89 -10.13
N GLY A 262 23.71 -13.68 -9.33
CA GLY A 262 23.32 -14.14 -7.99
C GLY A 262 23.21 -13.06 -6.91
N GLY A 263 22.68 -11.89 -7.24
CA GLY A 263 22.25 -10.89 -6.27
C GLY A 263 20.86 -11.23 -5.71
N LYS A 264 20.60 -10.80 -4.48
CA LYS A 264 19.27 -10.85 -3.84
C LYS A 264 18.31 -10.03 -4.69
N THR A 265 17.24 -10.65 -5.21
CA THR A 265 16.20 -9.97 -5.98
C THR A 265 14.86 -10.13 -5.29
N LEU A 266 14.11 -9.04 -5.17
CA LEU A 266 12.74 -9.03 -4.67
C LEU A 266 11.78 -8.73 -5.82
N GLU A 267 10.64 -9.41 -5.80
CA GLU A 267 9.52 -9.16 -6.70
C GLU A 267 8.52 -8.27 -5.96
N VAL A 268 8.12 -7.16 -6.59
CA VAL A 268 7.21 -6.18 -6.01
C VAL A 268 6.03 -6.01 -6.95
N SER A 269 4.84 -6.35 -6.47
CA SER A 269 3.60 -6.36 -7.25
C SER A 269 2.57 -5.42 -6.63
N HIS A 270 2.00 -4.53 -7.45
CA HIS A 270 0.90 -3.69 -7.01
C HIS A 270 -0.43 -4.42 -7.19
N LEU A 271 -1.01 -4.91 -6.09
CA LEU A 271 -2.32 -5.58 -6.11
C LEU A 271 -3.47 -4.58 -6.29
N SER A 272 -3.33 -3.38 -5.72
CA SER A 272 -4.30 -2.30 -5.85
C SER A 272 -3.62 -0.93 -5.72
N GLN A 273 -4.39 0.16 -5.87
CA GLN A 273 -3.91 1.52 -5.57
C GLN A 273 -3.60 1.76 -4.08
N ASN A 274 -3.92 0.80 -3.21
CA ASN A 274 -3.74 0.88 -1.76
C ASN A 274 -2.91 -0.26 -1.19
N THR A 275 -2.57 -1.27 -2.00
CA THR A 275 -1.99 -2.53 -1.51
C THR A 275 -0.80 -2.94 -2.39
N LEU A 276 0.30 -3.23 -1.71
CA LEU A 276 1.53 -3.73 -2.31
C LEU A 276 1.82 -5.15 -1.79
N GLU A 277 2.31 -6.00 -2.69
CA GLU A 277 2.83 -7.33 -2.38
C GLU A 277 4.35 -7.36 -2.62
N ILE A 278 5.10 -7.93 -1.69
CA ILE A 278 6.55 -8.14 -1.81
C ILE A 278 6.87 -9.61 -1.56
N ASP A 279 7.53 -10.24 -2.53
CA ASP A 279 7.94 -11.63 -2.48
C ASP A 279 9.47 -11.78 -2.62
N SER A 280 10.02 -12.78 -1.93
CA SER A 280 11.44 -13.16 -1.96
C SER A 280 11.57 -14.66 -2.20
N LYS A 281 12.23 -15.01 -3.30
CA LYS A 281 12.47 -16.41 -3.67
C LYS A 281 13.71 -17.02 -3.03
N THR A 282 14.58 -16.21 -2.44
CA THR A 282 15.96 -16.61 -2.13
C THR A 282 16.24 -16.84 -0.66
N GLU A 283 15.92 -15.89 0.22
CA GLU A 283 16.39 -15.92 1.62
C GLU A 283 15.50 -15.11 2.57
N PRO A 284 15.51 -15.41 3.88
CA PRO A 284 14.89 -14.56 4.89
C PRO A 284 15.62 -13.23 4.98
N MET A 285 14.85 -12.14 5.07
CA MET A 285 15.40 -10.78 5.07
C MET A 285 14.56 -9.87 5.95
N ASP A 286 15.23 -8.94 6.62
CA ASP A 286 14.57 -7.82 7.26
C ASP A 286 14.62 -6.63 6.31
N LEU A 287 13.49 -6.04 6.03
CA LEU A 287 13.28 -5.06 4.99
C LEU A 287 12.79 -3.74 5.57
N MET A 288 13.28 -2.65 5.00
CA MET A 288 12.65 -1.35 5.05
C MET A 288 12.09 -1.04 3.66
N VAL A 289 10.78 -0.83 3.59
CA VAL A 289 10.07 -0.47 2.36
C VAL A 289 9.71 1.00 2.44
N LEU A 290 10.23 1.77 1.50
CA LEU A 290 9.98 3.19 1.37
C LEU A 290 9.02 3.41 0.21
N LEU A 291 7.81 3.87 0.52
CA LEU A 291 6.82 4.27 -0.47
C LEU A 291 6.92 5.77 -0.69
N ARG A 292 7.05 6.19 -1.94
CA ARG A 292 7.05 7.59 -2.36
C ARG A 292 5.84 7.87 -3.25
N THR A 293 5.16 8.97 -2.97
CA THR A 293 4.00 9.41 -3.74
C THR A 293 4.19 10.77 -4.39
#